data_AF-A1RWN2-F1
#
_entry.id   AF-A1RWN2-F1
#
_cell.length_a   1.000
_cell.length_b   1.000
_cell.length_c   1.000
_cell.angle_alpha   90.00
_cell.angle_beta   90.00
_cell.angle_gamma   90.00
#
_symmetry.space_group_name_H-M   'P 1'
#
loop_
_entity.id
_entity.type
_entity.pdbx_description
1 polymer ?
#
loop_
_entity_poly.entity_id
_entity_poly.type
_entity_poly.pdbx_seq_one_letter_code
_entity_poly.pdbx_strand_id
1 'polypeptide(L)'
;MLKVLILALFKRSVMTTDKIMEGGSATPQKAFEKMVNKAAWLLSEGRVVKISPYLYYVIGKNSKHLVRYENGRFICTCKGFEEKGVCSHVIAVATLSELKDVNAFLDERVKERVRRELRELYGKK
;
A
#
# COMPACT_ATOMS: atom_id res chain seq x y z
N MET A 1 13.66 -3.24 7.81
CA MET A 1 14.11 -3.20 6.40
C MET A 1 13.01 -2.79 5.41
N LEU A 2 11.78 -3.36 5.47
CA LEU A 2 10.71 -3.00 4.52
C LEU A 2 10.30 -1.52 4.56
N LYS A 3 10.24 -0.90 5.76
CA LYS A 3 10.02 0.54 5.91
C LYS A 3 11.07 1.38 5.18
N VAL A 4 12.35 0.98 5.27
CA VAL A 4 13.48 1.65 4.60
C VAL A 4 13.39 1.46 3.10
N LEU A 5 13.01 0.27 2.63
CA LEU A 5 12.81 -0.01 1.20
C LEU A 5 11.64 0.80 0.62
N ILE A 6 10.51 0.88 1.32
CA ILE A 6 9.36 1.71 0.92
C ILE A 6 9.74 3.19 0.94
N LEU A 7 10.41 3.69 1.97
CA LEU A 7 10.90 5.08 2.04
C LEU A 7 11.94 5.38 0.95
N ALA A 8 12.83 4.44 0.62
CA ALA A 8 13.87 4.60 -0.39
C ALA A 8 13.32 4.57 -1.82
N LEU A 9 12.38 3.67 -2.12
CA LEU A 9 11.71 3.60 -3.42
C LEU A 9 10.78 4.81 -3.62
N PHE A 10 10.11 5.25 -2.56
CA PHE A 10 9.19 6.39 -2.62
C PHE A 10 9.92 7.74 -2.70
N LYS A 11 11.08 7.91 -2.06
CA LYS A 11 11.95 9.07 -2.30
C LYS A 11 12.37 9.22 -3.77
N ARG A 12 12.45 8.12 -4.53
CA ARG A 12 12.86 8.12 -5.95
C ARG A 12 11.70 8.37 -6.91
N SER A 13 10.50 7.87 -6.61
CA SER A 13 9.32 8.04 -7.48
C SER A 13 8.61 9.40 -7.29
N VAL A 14 8.55 9.92 -6.06
CA VAL A 14 7.86 11.20 -5.74
C VAL A 14 8.61 12.44 -6.26
N MET A 15 9.92 12.35 -6.49
CA MET A 15 10.71 13.46 -7.06
C MET A 15 10.46 13.70 -8.56
N THR A 16 9.59 12.92 -9.21
CA THR A 16 9.19 13.16 -10.61
C THR A 16 7.80 13.82 -10.73
N THR A 17 7.12 14.07 -9.60
CA THR A 17 5.93 14.91 -9.55
C THR A 17 6.23 16.13 -8.69
N ASP A 18 7.03 17.03 -9.25
CA ASP A 18 7.19 18.40 -8.76
C ASP A 18 5.83 19.13 -8.86
N LYS A 19 4.97 18.97 -7.83
CA LYS A 19 3.87 19.89 -7.54
C LYS A 19 3.13 19.65 -6.22
N ILE A 20 3.80 19.26 -5.13
CA ILE A 20 3.18 19.35 -3.79
C ILE A 20 4.21 19.69 -2.70
N MET A 21 5.06 20.72 -2.85
CA MET A 21 5.91 21.19 -1.74
C MET A 21 6.25 22.69 -1.75
N GLU A 22 5.32 23.57 -2.15
CA GLU A 22 5.43 25.00 -1.82
C GLU A 22 4.24 25.43 -0.97
N GLY A 23 4.45 25.51 0.34
CA GLY A 23 3.43 25.98 1.29
C GLY A 23 3.68 25.47 2.70
N GLY A 24 4.51 26.18 3.46
CA GLY A 24 4.80 25.86 4.86
C GLY A 24 3.56 25.87 5.75
N SER A 25 3.25 24.71 6.32
CA SER A 25 2.61 24.54 7.63
C SER A 25 2.81 23.08 8.05
N ALA A 26 3.02 22.80 9.34
CA ALA A 26 3.40 21.48 9.83
C ALA A 26 2.31 20.37 9.71
N THR A 27 1.18 20.66 9.07
CA THR A 27 -0.07 19.88 9.04
C THR A 27 -0.20 18.89 7.87
N PRO A 28 0.17 19.22 6.61
CA PRO A 28 0.05 18.31 5.46
C PRO A 28 1.07 17.17 5.48
N GLN A 29 2.30 17.44 5.92
CA GLN A 29 3.39 16.47 5.95
C GLN A 29 3.08 15.29 6.88
N LYS A 30 2.56 15.59 8.08
CA LYS A 30 2.16 14.56 9.06
C LYS A 30 1.00 13.68 8.57
N ALA A 31 0.05 14.26 7.83
CA ALA A 31 -1.07 13.50 7.26
C ALA A 31 -0.57 12.53 6.17
N PHE A 32 0.35 12.99 5.33
CA PHE A 32 0.98 12.17 4.30
C PHE A 32 1.83 11.03 4.90
N GLU A 33 2.63 11.33 5.92
CA GLU A 33 3.40 10.32 6.65
C GLU A 33 2.50 9.22 7.24
N LYS A 34 1.32 9.57 7.76
CA LYS A 34 0.34 8.57 8.23
C LYS A 34 -0.13 7.66 7.09
N MET A 35 -0.34 8.20 5.88
CA MET A 35 -0.70 7.39 4.72
C MET A 35 0.42 6.45 4.31
N VAL A 36 1.67 6.93 4.28
CA VAL A 36 2.85 6.12 3.98
C VAL A 36 3.05 5.02 5.02
N ASN A 37 2.92 5.34 6.31
CA ASN A 37 3.03 4.36 7.38
C ASN A 37 1.95 3.27 7.27
N LYS A 38 0.72 3.66 6.94
CA LYS A 38 -0.37 2.70 6.72
C LYS A 38 -0.14 1.85 5.46
N ALA A 39 0.40 2.44 4.39
CA ALA A 39 0.76 1.71 3.18
C ALA A 39 1.82 0.64 3.47
N ALA A 40 2.86 1.01 4.22
CA ALA A 40 3.90 0.08 4.64
C ALA A 40 3.36 -1.08 5.48
N TRP A 41 2.45 -0.78 6.41
CA TRP A 41 1.75 -1.80 7.20
C TRP A 41 0.89 -2.73 6.33
N LEU A 42 0.17 -2.21 5.34
CA LEU A 42 -0.62 -3.04 4.42
C LEU A 42 0.26 -4.06 3.67
N LEU A 43 1.43 -3.62 3.20
CA LEU A 43 2.38 -4.49 2.50
C LEU A 43 3.07 -5.48 3.45
N SER A 44 3.55 -5.01 4.61
CA SER A 44 4.26 -5.87 5.57
C SER A 44 3.38 -6.98 6.14
N GLU A 45 2.11 -6.68 6.37
CA GLU A 45 1.16 -7.64 6.93
C GLU A 45 0.50 -8.55 5.88
N GLY A 46 0.96 -8.53 4.62
CA GLY A 46 0.37 -9.37 3.56
C GLY A 46 -1.10 -9.05 3.28
N ARG A 47 -1.50 -7.78 3.46
CA ARG A 47 -2.89 -7.31 3.32
C ARG A 47 -3.20 -6.80 1.92
N VAL A 48 -2.25 -6.85 1.00
CA VAL A 48 -2.45 -6.59 -0.42
C VAL A 48 -2.40 -7.93 -1.16
N VAL A 49 -3.45 -8.23 -1.92
CA VAL A 49 -3.56 -9.45 -2.72
C VAL A 49 -3.76 -9.04 -4.17
N LYS A 50 -2.91 -9.53 -5.07
CA LYS A 50 -3.08 -9.31 -6.51
C LYS A 50 -4.11 -10.30 -7.04
N ILE A 51 -5.19 -9.79 -7.65
CA ILE A 51 -6.24 -10.62 -8.26
C ILE A 51 -5.95 -10.81 -9.76
N SER A 52 -5.52 -9.76 -10.43
CA SER A 52 -5.17 -9.77 -11.86
C SER A 52 -4.00 -8.81 -12.10
N PRO A 53 -3.44 -8.73 -13.33
CA PRO A 53 -2.39 -7.76 -13.66
C PRO A 53 -2.76 -6.30 -13.36
N TYR A 54 -4.05 -5.96 -13.30
CA TYR A 54 -4.57 -4.60 -13.15
C TYR A 54 -5.50 -4.43 -11.95
N LEU A 55 -5.70 -5.45 -11.12
CA LEU A 55 -6.64 -5.42 -9.99
C LEU A 55 -6.01 -6.01 -8.73
N TYR A 56 -6.09 -5.24 -7.65
CA TYR A 56 -5.61 -5.59 -6.33
C TYR A 56 -6.73 -5.48 -5.30
N TYR A 57 -6.78 -6.44 -4.40
CA TYR A 57 -7.63 -6.45 -3.23
C TYR A 57 -6.83 -6.07 -1.99
N VAL A 58 -7.28 -5.02 -1.30
CA VAL A 58 -6.56 -4.45 -0.16
C VAL A 58 -7.41 -4.54 1.09
N ILE A 59 -6.88 -5.22 2.10
CA ILE A 59 -7.55 -5.53 3.36
C ILE A 59 -7.12 -4.50 4.42
N GLY A 60 -7.91 -3.45 4.57
CA GLY A 60 -7.76 -2.48 5.64
C GLY A 60 -8.02 -3.08 7.03
N LYS A 61 -7.94 -2.23 8.06
CA LYS A 61 -8.21 -2.67 9.44
C LYS A 61 -9.65 -3.14 9.63
N ASN A 62 -10.61 -2.36 9.12
CA ASN A 62 -12.05 -2.58 9.30
C ASN A 62 -12.82 -2.65 7.98
N SER A 63 -12.13 -2.58 6.84
CA SER A 63 -12.75 -2.46 5.52
C SER A 63 -11.88 -3.11 4.45
N LYS A 64 -12.46 -3.36 3.29
CA LYS A 64 -11.80 -3.93 2.12
C LYS A 64 -12.01 -3.00 0.94
N HIS A 65 -10.98 -2.85 0.13
CA HIS A 65 -11.02 -1.94 -1.01
C HIS A 65 -10.37 -2.58 -2.22
N LEU A 66 -10.80 -2.16 -3.40
CA LEU A 66 -10.18 -2.54 -4.67
C LEU A 66 -9.30 -1.38 -5.13
N VAL A 67 -8.12 -1.71 -5.60
CA VAL A 67 -7.25 -0.79 -6.33
C VAL A 67 -7.09 -1.32 -7.75
N ARG A 68 -7.47 -0.51 -8.73
CA ARG A 68 -7.42 -0.83 -10.17
C ARG A 68 -6.41 0.05 -10.86
N TYR A 69 -5.70 -0.49 -11.84
CA TYR A 69 -4.93 0.30 -12.79
C TYR A 69 -5.77 0.52 -14.04
N GLU A 70 -6.13 1.77 -14.31
CA GLU A 70 -6.98 2.16 -15.44
C GLU A 70 -6.58 3.56 -15.92
N ASN A 71 -6.56 3.78 -17.24
CA ASN A 71 -6.21 5.07 -17.85
C ASN A 71 -4.88 5.65 -17.33
N GLY A 72 -3.86 4.80 -17.20
CA GLY A 72 -2.52 5.21 -16.76
C GLY A 72 -2.37 5.51 -15.27
N ARG A 73 -3.42 5.32 -14.46
CA ARG A 73 -3.40 5.66 -13.02
C ARG A 73 -4.01 4.58 -12.15
N PHE A 74 -3.62 4.58 -10.87
CA PHE A 74 -4.26 3.75 -9.85
C PHE A 74 -5.48 4.43 -9.26
N ILE A 75 -6.60 3.71 -9.21
CA ILE A 75 -7.89 4.16 -8.68
C ILE A 75 -8.29 3.25 -7.53
N CYS A 76 -8.69 3.81 -6.39
CA CYS A 76 -9.11 3.04 -5.21
C CYS A 76 -10.57 3.31 -4.85
N THR A 77 -11.29 2.27 -4.44
CA THR A 77 -12.71 2.36 -4.05
C THR A 77 -12.94 2.89 -2.63
N CYS A 78 -11.91 3.37 -1.93
CA CYS A 78 -12.07 3.91 -0.58
C CYS A 78 -12.47 5.39 -0.59
N LYS A 79 -13.32 5.79 0.37
CA LYS A 79 -13.74 7.18 0.56
C LYS A 79 -12.58 8.18 0.63
N GLY A 80 -11.47 7.80 1.27
CA GLY A 80 -10.29 8.66 1.34
C GLY A 80 -9.67 8.98 -0.02
N PHE A 81 -9.75 8.07 -0.99
CA PHE A 81 -9.31 8.31 -2.36
C PHE A 81 -10.34 9.13 -3.14
N GLU A 82 -11.63 8.83 -2.97
CA GLU A 82 -12.73 9.61 -3.57
C GLU A 82 -12.65 11.09 -3.20
N GLU A 83 -12.37 11.40 -1.93
CA GLU A 83 -12.30 12.79 -1.44
C GLU A 83 -11.01 13.52 -1.84
N LYS A 84 -9.87 12.80 -1.98
CA LYS A 84 -8.54 13.43 -2.03
C LYS A 84 -7.71 13.06 -3.26
N GLY A 85 -8.16 12.11 -4.07
CA GLY A 85 -7.39 11.51 -5.15
C GLY A 85 -6.15 10.70 -4.70
N VAL A 86 -5.94 10.52 -3.40
CA VAL A 86 -4.81 9.77 -2.83
C VAL A 86 -5.20 9.07 -1.53
N CYS A 87 -4.69 7.85 -1.32
CA CYS A 87 -4.86 7.13 -0.07
C CYS A 87 -3.72 6.13 0.16
N SER A 88 -3.61 5.59 1.38
CA SER A 88 -2.62 4.56 1.70
C SER A 88 -2.74 3.29 0.84
N HIS A 89 -3.93 2.95 0.32
CA HIS A 89 -4.11 1.76 -0.52
C HIS A 89 -3.46 1.95 -1.90
N VAL A 90 -3.66 3.12 -2.53
CA VAL A 90 -3.01 3.46 -3.79
C VAL A 90 -1.51 3.54 -3.61
N ILE A 91 -1.03 4.19 -2.54
CA ILE A 91 0.40 4.27 -2.25
C ILE A 91 1.01 2.87 -2.12
N ALA A 92 0.35 1.96 -1.40
CA ALA A 92 0.83 0.59 -1.24
C ALA A 92 0.96 -0.13 -2.59
N VAL A 93 -0.07 -0.06 -3.45
CA VAL A 93 -0.07 -0.75 -4.74
C VAL A 93 0.89 -0.09 -5.73
N ALA A 94 0.93 1.24 -5.79
CA ALA A 94 1.85 1.97 -6.65
C ALA A 94 3.31 1.62 -6.34
N THR A 95 3.65 1.45 -5.06
CA THR A 95 4.99 1.05 -4.61
C THR A 95 5.41 -0.32 -5.16
N LEU A 96 4.46 -1.21 -5.45
CA LEU A 96 4.77 -2.52 -6.03
C LEU A 96 5.27 -2.41 -7.47
N SER A 97 4.88 -1.37 -8.22
CA SER A 97 5.30 -1.18 -9.61
C SER A 97 6.81 -1.04 -9.77
N GLU A 98 7.51 -0.65 -8.70
CA GLU A 98 8.96 -0.48 -8.66
C GLU A 98 9.71 -1.79 -8.31
N LEU A 99 8.99 -2.86 -7.97
CA LEU A 99 9.60 -4.14 -7.62
C LEU A 99 9.81 -5.02 -8.85
N LYS A 100 10.98 -5.66 -8.94
CA LYS A 100 11.32 -6.60 -10.03
C LYS A 100 10.41 -7.83 -10.06
N ASP A 101 10.06 -8.36 -8.88
CA ASP A 101 9.18 -9.52 -8.76
C ASP A 101 8.09 -9.27 -7.72
N VAL A 102 6.99 -8.69 -8.19
CA VAL A 102 5.82 -8.37 -7.37
C VAL A 102 5.13 -9.63 -6.87
N ASN A 103 5.05 -10.68 -7.69
CA ASN A 103 4.27 -11.87 -7.35
C ASN A 103 4.95 -12.62 -6.21
N ALA A 104 6.25 -12.87 -6.31
CA ALA A 104 7.01 -13.54 -5.24
C ALA A 104 6.91 -12.79 -3.91
N PHE A 105 7.03 -11.46 -3.93
CA PHE A 105 6.90 -10.63 -2.74
C PHE A 105 5.51 -10.75 -2.09
N LEU A 106 4.44 -10.62 -2.88
CA LEU A 106 3.08 -10.69 -2.36
C LEU A 106 2.74 -12.09 -1.84
N ASP A 107 3.14 -13.13 -2.56
CA ASP A 107 2.89 -14.52 -2.17
C ASP A 107 3.55 -14.84 -0.83
N GLU A 108 4.80 -14.40 -0.63
CA GLU A 108 5.51 -14.57 0.63
C GLU A 108 4.75 -13.90 1.79
N ARG A 109 4.40 -12.62 1.63
CA ARG A 109 3.71 -11.84 2.68
C ARG A 109 2.31 -12.40 2.99
N VAL A 110 1.55 -12.81 1.98
CA VAL A 110 0.24 -13.46 2.17
C VAL A 110 0.40 -14.78 2.90
N LYS A 111 1.37 -15.61 2.51
CA LYS A 111 1.64 -16.91 3.14
C LYS A 111 2.03 -16.76 4.61
N GLU A 112 2.86 -15.76 4.95
CA GLU A 112 3.20 -15.43 6.34
C GLU A 112 1.97 -15.04 7.16
N ARG A 113 1.11 -14.15 6.63
CA ARG A 113 -0.14 -13.75 7.29
C ARG A 113 -1.03 -14.95 7.55
N VAL A 114 -1.31 -15.75 6.53
CA VAL A 114 -2.20 -16.92 6.63
C VAL A 114 -1.65 -17.92 7.65
N ARG A 115 -0.35 -18.20 7.64
CA ARG A 115 0.25 -19.09 8.65
C ARG A 115 0.10 -18.58 10.07
N ARG A 116 0.25 -17.27 10.30
CA ARG A 116 0.02 -16.66 11.62
C ARG A 116 -1.43 -16.81 12.05
N GLU A 117 -2.38 -16.48 11.17
CA GLU A 117 -3.82 -16.63 11.43
C GLU A 117 -4.19 -18.09 11.72
N LEU A 118 -3.65 -19.05 10.95
CA LEU A 118 -3.88 -20.48 11.19
C LEU A 118 -3.32 -20.96 12.54
N ARG A 119 -2.13 -20.50 12.94
CA ARG A 119 -1.58 -20.82 14.28
C ARG A 119 -2.42 -20.23 15.40
N GLU A 120 -2.96 -19.04 15.22
CA GLU A 120 -3.84 -18.42 16.22
C GLU A 120 -5.16 -19.18 16.39
N LEU A 121 -5.72 -19.68 15.28
CA LEU A 121 -6.97 -20.43 15.27
C LEU A 121 -6.83 -21.89 15.72
N TYR A 122 -5.74 -22.56 15.32
CA TYR A 122 -5.60 -24.01 15.47
C TYR A 122 -4.33 -24.46 16.21
N GLY A 123 -3.40 -23.55 16.51
CA GLY A 123 -2.11 -23.86 17.16
C GLY A 123 -2.16 -23.88 18.68
N LYS A 124 -3.33 -23.61 19.30
CA LYS A 124 -3.57 -23.88 20.72
C LYS A 124 -4.00 -25.35 20.89
N LYS A 125 -3.04 -26.26 20.88
CA LYS A 125 -3.15 -27.57 21.52
C LYS A 125 -1.97 -27.71 22.49
#